data_AF-A0AAE4D1Z1-F1
#
_entry.id   AF-A0AAE4D1Z1-F1
#
_cell.length_a   1.000
_cell.length_b   1.000
_cell.length_c   1.000
_cell.angle_alpha   90.00
_cell.angle_beta   90.00
_cell.angle_gamma   90.00
#
_symmetry.space_group_name_H-M   'P 1'
#
loop_
_entity.id
_entity.type
_entity.pdbx_description
1 polymer ?
#
loop_
_entity_poly.entity_id
_entity_poly.type
_entity_poly.pdbx_seq_one_letter_code
_entity_poly.pdbx_strand_id
1 'polypeptide(L)'
;MAIRARRIAWARPGQPLTVTVGCSDPDGDPLAYQLASKAGNGSVEQTGPATFVYTARRDYRGEDGVLVLARDGRGGSALISTRIAVDDPAPVCAAPAPLVLRPLRRGKATIACSDPDGGRCG
;
A
#
# COMPACT_ATOMS: atom_id res chain seq x y z
N MET A 1 15.67 -11.05 13.76
CA MET A 1 15.12 -10.24 12.65
C MET A 1 13.59 -10.20 12.75
N ALA A 2 12.96 -9.02 12.82
CA ALA A 2 11.50 -8.91 12.82
C ALA A 2 11.01 -8.11 11.60
N ILE A 3 10.04 -8.67 10.88
CA ILE A 3 9.49 -8.12 9.64
C ILE A 3 8.29 -7.22 9.99
N ARG A 4 8.25 -6.00 9.46
CA ARG A 4 7.07 -5.12 9.53
C ARG A 4 6.45 -4.95 8.14
N ALA A 5 5.85 -6.02 7.61
CA ALA A 5 4.92 -5.92 6.48
C ALA A 5 3.49 -5.69 7.01
N ARG A 6 3.26 -4.55 7.67
CA ARG A 6 1.94 -4.26 8.27
C ARG A 6 1.07 -3.43 7.33
N ARG A 7 0.49 -4.09 6.32
CA ARG A 7 -0.85 -3.86 5.72
C ARG A 7 -0.94 -4.55 4.35
N ILE A 8 -2.15 -4.93 3.97
CA ILE A 8 -2.52 -5.14 2.56
C ILE A 8 -2.30 -3.82 1.83
N ALA A 9 -1.56 -3.84 0.73
CA ALA A 9 -1.44 -2.67 -0.14
C ALA A 9 -2.53 -2.72 -1.20
N TRP A 10 -3.18 -1.60 -1.48
CA TRP A 10 -4.22 -1.49 -2.50
C TRP A 10 -3.63 -0.87 -3.76
N ALA A 11 -3.85 -1.51 -4.91
CA ALA A 11 -3.39 -1.02 -6.21
C ALA A 11 -4.57 -0.94 -7.19
N ARG A 12 -4.57 0.06 -8.06
CA ARG A 12 -5.49 0.11 -9.19
C ARG A 12 -4.93 -0.66 -10.38
N PRO A 13 -5.79 -1.29 -11.21
CA PRO A 13 -5.34 -1.91 -12.45
C PRO A 13 -4.55 -0.93 -13.32
N GLY A 14 -3.33 -1.31 -13.72
CA GLY A 14 -2.47 -0.51 -14.59
C GLY A 14 -1.84 0.75 -13.97
N GLN A 15 -2.08 1.04 -12.69
CA GLN A 15 -1.46 2.17 -12.00
C GLN A 15 -0.26 1.70 -11.15
N PRO A 16 0.77 2.54 -11.02
CA PRO A 16 1.90 2.24 -10.15
C PRO A 16 1.51 2.40 -8.68
N LEU A 17 1.87 1.40 -7.88
CA LEU A 17 1.80 1.40 -6.42
C LEU A 17 3.23 1.36 -5.86
N THR A 18 3.59 2.36 -5.08
CA THR A 18 4.86 2.37 -4.33
C THR A 18 4.72 1.54 -3.05
N VAL A 19 5.59 0.56 -2.90
CA VAL A 19 5.68 -0.34 -1.75
C VAL A 19 7.04 -0.15 -1.08
N THR A 20 7.03 0.23 0.19
CA THR A 20 8.23 0.26 1.03
C THR A 20 8.21 -0.90 2.00
N VAL A 21 9.29 -1.66 2.05
CA VAL A 21 9.45 -2.78 2.99
C VAL A 21 10.44 -2.44 4.08
N GLY A 22 10.35 -3.13 5.22
CA GLY A 22 11.26 -2.93 6.33
C GLY A 22 11.40 -4.18 7.19
N CYS A 23 12.64 -4.48 7.55
CA CYS A 23 13.03 -5.44 8.57
C CYS A 23 13.83 -4.74 9.67
N SER A 24 13.83 -5.33 10.85
CA SER A 24 14.70 -4.93 11.96
C SER A 24 15.71 -6.01 12.22
N ASP A 25 16.95 -5.60 12.40
CA ASP A 25 18.07 -6.46 12.78
C ASP A 25 18.45 -6.20 14.25
N PRO A 26 18.48 -7.21 15.14
CA PRO A 26 18.82 -7.04 16.55
C PRO A 26 20.26 -6.57 16.79
N ASP A 27 21.18 -6.92 15.88
CA ASP A 27 22.60 -6.60 15.98
C ASP A 27 22.92 -5.21 15.39
N GLY A 28 21.91 -4.56 14.81
CA GLY A 28 22.01 -3.21 14.25
C GLY A 28 22.64 -3.18 12.87
N ASP A 29 22.72 -4.32 12.18
CA ASP A 29 23.39 -4.41 10.90
C ASP A 29 22.59 -3.77 9.75
N PRO A 30 23.29 -3.16 8.77
CA PRO A 30 22.63 -2.63 7.59
C PRO A 30 21.99 -3.75 6.78
N LEU A 31 20.73 -3.56 6.42
CA LEU A 31 19.95 -4.55 5.66
C LEU A 31 19.91 -4.21 4.17
N ALA A 32 20.29 -5.16 3.34
CA ALA A 32 20.12 -5.12 1.89
C ALA A 32 18.84 -5.86 1.48
N TYR A 33 18.05 -5.27 0.57
CA TYR A 33 16.80 -5.85 0.08
C TYR A 33 16.88 -6.17 -1.40
N GLN A 34 16.31 -7.30 -1.79
CA GLN A 34 16.24 -7.74 -3.18
C GLN A 34 14.92 -8.47 -3.45
N LEU A 35 14.40 -8.34 -4.67
CA LEU A 35 13.21 -9.07 -5.09
C LEU A 35 13.50 -10.58 -5.16
N ALA A 36 12.74 -11.39 -4.42
CA ALA A 36 12.90 -12.84 -4.36
C ALA A 36 11.92 -13.58 -5.29
N SER A 37 10.73 -13.02 -5.51
CA SER A 37 9.75 -13.54 -6.49
C SER A 37 9.10 -12.41 -7.27
N LYS A 38 8.74 -12.69 -8.53
CA LYS A 38 7.92 -11.77 -9.33
C LYS A 38 6.45 -11.87 -8.90
N ALA A 39 5.71 -10.79 -9.15
CA ALA A 39 4.26 -10.80 -9.08
C ALA A 39 3.66 -11.69 -10.20
N GLY A 40 2.51 -12.30 -9.93
CA GLY A 40 1.84 -13.16 -10.92
C GLY A 40 1.05 -12.35 -11.95
N ASN A 41 0.42 -11.25 -11.51
CA ASN A 41 -0.51 -10.46 -12.30
C ASN A 41 -0.09 -8.98 -12.43
N GLY A 42 1.20 -8.71 -12.22
CA GLY A 42 1.80 -7.39 -12.39
C GLY A 42 3.30 -7.47 -12.62
N SER A 43 3.94 -6.31 -12.70
CA SER A 43 5.39 -6.15 -12.70
C SER A 43 5.85 -5.48 -11.41
N VAL A 44 7.10 -5.74 -11.03
CA VAL A 44 7.73 -5.15 -9.85
C VAL A 44 9.12 -4.68 -10.23
N GLU A 45 9.40 -3.43 -9.93
CA GLU A 45 10.71 -2.82 -10.12
C GLU A 45 11.23 -2.28 -8.80
N GLN A 46 12.50 -2.52 -8.49
CA GLN A 46 13.14 -1.96 -7.31
C GLN A 46 13.69 -0.57 -7.65
N THR A 47 13.11 0.47 -7.05
CA THR A 47 13.44 1.88 -7.32
C THR A 47 14.27 2.53 -6.21
N GLY A 48 14.50 1.82 -5.09
CA GLY A 48 15.36 2.25 -4.01
C GLY A 48 15.82 1.09 -3.12
N PRO A 49 16.62 1.37 -2.07
CA PRO A 49 17.20 0.33 -1.21
C PRO A 49 16.17 -0.59 -0.58
N ALA A 50 14.99 -0.06 -0.21
CA ALA A 50 13.86 -0.81 0.35
C ALA A 50 12.52 -0.42 -0.31
N THR A 51 12.58 0.18 -1.50
CA THR A 51 11.41 0.74 -2.22
C THR A 51 11.22 0.01 -3.54
N PHE A 52 9.98 -0.41 -3.77
CA PHE A 52 9.56 -1.17 -4.94
C PHE A 52 8.34 -0.50 -5.57
N VAL A 53 8.25 -0.50 -6.89
CA VAL A 53 7.07 -0.05 -7.64
C VAL A 53 6.41 -1.27 -8.24
N TYR A 54 5.17 -1.52 -7.85
CA TYR A 54 4.30 -2.54 -8.41
C TYR A 54 3.35 -1.92 -9.42
N THR A 55 3.18 -2.55 -10.58
CA THR A 55 2.18 -2.16 -11.57
C THR A 55 1.35 -3.39 -11.95
N ALA A 56 0.07 -3.40 -11.57
CA ALA A 56 -0.86 -4.46 -11.97
C ALA A 56 -1.12 -4.43 -13.47
N ARG A 57 -1.45 -5.59 -14.07
CA ARG A 57 -2.05 -5.63 -15.41
C ARG A 57 -3.37 -4.85 -15.40
N ARG A 58 -3.67 -4.15 -16.51
CA ARG A 58 -4.85 -3.26 -16.62
C ARG A 58 -6.19 -4.00 -16.51
N ASP A 59 -6.21 -5.27 -16.87
CA ASP A 59 -7.38 -6.15 -16.90
C ASP A 59 -7.49 -7.03 -15.65
N TYR A 60 -6.53 -6.96 -14.74
CA TYR A 60 -6.52 -7.80 -13.55
C TYR A 60 -7.21 -7.13 -12.36
N ARG A 61 -8.05 -7.91 -11.67
CA ARG A 61 -8.59 -7.61 -10.34
C ARG A 61 -8.45 -8.86 -9.48
N GLY A 62 -8.04 -8.70 -8.22
CA GLY A 62 -7.81 -9.80 -7.29
C GLY A 62 -6.56 -9.63 -6.44
N GLU A 63 -6.20 -10.66 -5.69
CA GLU A 63 -4.99 -10.66 -4.87
C GLU A 63 -3.74 -10.98 -5.72
N ASP A 64 -2.66 -10.25 -5.50
CA ASP A 64 -1.33 -10.54 -6.02
C ASP A 64 -0.33 -10.48 -4.85
N GLY A 65 0.91 -10.87 -5.09
CA GLY A 65 1.90 -10.90 -4.02
C GLY A 65 3.33 -10.92 -4.52
N VAL A 66 4.21 -10.39 -3.68
CA VAL A 66 5.64 -10.35 -3.94
C VAL A 66 6.40 -10.78 -2.68
N LEU A 67 7.50 -11.50 -2.89
CA LEU A 67 8.45 -11.82 -1.84
C LEU A 67 9.69 -10.94 -1.99
N VAL A 68 10.08 -10.28 -0.92
CA VAL A 68 11.34 -9.52 -0.85
C VAL A 68 12.26 -10.20 0.15
N LEU A 69 13.49 -10.49 -0.24
CA LEU A 69 14.51 -11.01 0.64
C LEU A 69 15.31 -9.86 1.25
N ALA A 70 15.43 -9.85 2.57
CA ALA A 70 16.34 -8.98 3.30
C ALA A 70 17.55 -9.79 3.79
N ARG A 71 18.75 -9.22 3.67
CA ARG A 71 20.04 -9.82 4.09
C ARG A 71 20.83 -8.83 4.94
N ASP A 72 21.50 -9.32 5.97
CA ASP A 72 22.33 -8.52 6.90
C ASP A 72 23.82 -8.44 6.49
N GLY A 73 24.23 -9.19 5.47
CA GLY A 73 25.65 -9.29 5.07
C GLY A 73 26.53 -10.13 5.99
N ARG A 74 25.98 -10.70 7.07
CA ARG A 74 26.66 -11.59 8.04
C ARG A 74 26.09 -13.01 8.07
N GLY A 75 25.12 -13.30 7.22
CA GLY A 75 24.55 -14.64 7.02
C GLY A 75 23.10 -14.75 7.47
N GLY A 76 22.56 -13.75 8.16
CA GLY A 76 21.14 -13.62 8.45
C GLY A 76 20.34 -13.17 7.24
N SER A 77 19.16 -13.76 7.10
CA SER A 77 18.21 -13.36 6.06
C SER A 77 16.77 -13.60 6.51
N ALA A 78 15.84 -12.84 5.93
CA ALA A 78 14.41 -13.07 6.10
C ALA A 78 13.63 -12.72 4.84
N LEU A 79 12.51 -13.44 4.65
CA LEU A 79 11.57 -13.19 3.57
C LEU A 79 10.41 -12.34 4.04
N ILE A 80 10.15 -11.26 3.33
CA ILE A 80 9.04 -10.33 3.53
C ILE A 80 7.95 -10.69 2.52
N SER A 81 6.79 -11.12 3.01
CA SER A 81 5.62 -11.36 2.18
C SER A 81 4.75 -10.11 2.13
N THR A 82 4.59 -9.55 0.93
CA THR A 82 3.71 -8.41 0.67
C THR A 82 2.52 -8.87 -0.14
N ARG A 83 1.31 -8.72 0.43
CA ARG A 83 0.04 -8.97 -0.26
C ARG A 83 -0.50 -7.68 -0.85
N ILE A 84 -0.90 -7.74 -2.11
CA ILE A 84 -1.43 -6.62 -2.88
C ILE A 84 -2.86 -6.96 -3.32
N ALA A 85 -3.83 -6.14 -2.93
CA ALA A 85 -5.20 -6.22 -3.43
C ALA A 85 -5.33 -5.28 -4.63
N VAL A 86 -5.64 -5.84 -5.80
CA VAL A 86 -5.84 -5.06 -7.03
C VAL A 86 -7.32 -4.84 -7.24
N ASP A 87 -7.77 -3.61 -7.05
CA ASP A 87 -9.15 -3.18 -7.28
C ASP A 87 -9.23 -1.66 -7.53
N ASP A 88 -10.38 -1.18 -7.97
CA ASP A 88 -10.66 0.25 -8.22
C ASP A 88 -12.10 0.53 -7.76
N PRO A 89 -12.37 0.49 -6.43
CA PRO A 89 -13.68 0.81 -5.90
C PRO A 89 -14.01 2.29 -6.09
N ALA A 90 -15.29 2.58 -6.30
CA ALA A 90 -15.75 3.96 -6.38
C ALA A 90 -15.49 4.70 -5.03
N PRO A 91 -15.22 6.01 -5.06
CA PRO A 91 -15.07 6.80 -3.84
C PRO A 91 -16.35 6.76 -3.01
N VAL A 92 -16.18 6.65 -1.69
CA VAL A 92 -17.29 6.59 -0.74
C VAL A 92 -17.42 7.94 -0.05
N CYS A 93 -18.60 8.55 -0.13
CA CYS A 93 -18.91 9.79 0.59
C CYS A 93 -19.77 9.52 1.82
N ALA A 94 -19.37 10.06 2.97
CA ALA A 94 -20.19 10.08 4.16
C ALA A 94 -21.03 11.37 4.18
N ALA A 95 -22.35 11.21 4.32
CA ALA A 95 -23.21 12.34 4.60
C ALA A 95 -22.78 12.99 5.93
N PRO A 96 -22.74 14.34 6.03
CA PRO A 96 -22.48 15.00 7.29
C PRO A 96 -23.55 14.62 8.31
N ALA A 97 -23.17 14.55 9.59
CA ALA A 97 -24.14 14.40 10.67
C ALA A 97 -25.22 15.51 10.56
N PRO A 98 -26.49 15.22 10.95
CA PRO A 98 -27.55 16.20 10.90
C PRO A 98 -27.16 17.47 11.65
N LEU A 99 -27.18 18.61 10.96
CA LEU A 99 -26.92 19.91 11.60
C LEU A 99 -28.19 20.38 12.32
N VAL A 100 -28.14 20.48 13.64
CA VAL A 100 -29.17 21.17 14.42
C VAL A 100 -28.81 22.64 14.51
N LEU A 101 -29.48 23.48 13.71
CA LEU A 101 -29.25 24.93 13.70
C LEU A 101 -30.27 25.65 14.57
N ARG A 102 -29.76 26.59 15.37
CA ARG A 102 -30.61 27.56 16.08
C ARG A 102 -31.11 28.62 15.09
N PRO A 103 -32.30 29.21 15.32
CA PRO A 103 -32.81 30.30 14.50
C PRO A 103 -31.75 31.41 14.33
N LEU A 104 -31.62 31.90 13.08
CA LEU A 104 -30.66 32.95 12.69
C LEU A 104 -29.17 32.58 12.81
N ARG A 105 -28.80 31.31 13.06
CA ARG A 105 -27.40 30.86 13.00
C ARG A 105 -27.09 30.15 11.68
N ARG A 106 -25.97 30.53 11.06
CA ARG A 106 -25.40 29.80 9.92
C ARG A 106 -24.71 28.54 10.42
N GLY A 107 -25.03 27.41 9.79
CA GLY A 107 -24.30 26.15 9.93
C GLY A 107 -23.41 25.92 8.73
N LYS A 108 -22.30 25.21 8.94
CA LYS A 108 -21.49 24.66 7.85
C LYS A 108 -21.55 23.14 7.96
N ALA A 109 -21.96 22.49 6.89
CA ALA A 109 -21.85 21.04 6.75
C ALA A 109 -20.64 20.76 5.87
N THR A 110 -19.83 19.78 6.26
CA THR A 110 -18.71 19.30 5.44
C THR A 110 -19.03 17.89 5.02
N ILE A 111 -19.16 17.67 3.71
CA ILE A 111 -19.20 16.33 3.15
C ILE A 111 -17.76 15.80 3.13
N ALA A 112 -17.54 14.65 3.76
CA ALA A 112 -16.25 13.96 3.72
C ALA A 112 -16.36 12.80 2.74
N CYS A 113 -15.55 12.82 1.68
CA CYS A 113 -15.40 11.70 0.77
C CYS A 113 -14.02 11.08 0.94
N SER A 114 -13.96 9.75 0.84
CA SER A 114 -12.71 8.98 0.86
C SER A 114 -12.75 7.94 -0.24
N ASP A 115 -11.67 7.87 -1.01
CA ASP A 115 -11.44 6.85 -2.02
C ASP A 115 -10.58 5.73 -1.38
N PRO A 116 -11.06 4.47 -1.30
CA PRO A 116 -10.36 3.38 -0.60
C PRO A 116 -8.95 3.08 -1.10
N ASP A 117 -8.65 3.48 -2.33
CA ASP A 117 -7.44 3.21 -3.10
C ASP A 117 -6.69 4.51 -3.45
N GLY A 118 -7.07 5.62 -2.82
CA GLY A 118 -6.32 6.88 -2.81
C GLY A 118 -6.55 7.79 -4.02
N GLY A 119 -7.58 7.53 -4.83
CA GLY A 119 -8.00 8.42 -5.91
C GLY A 119 -8.64 9.72 -5.44
N ARG A 120 -8.92 10.60 -6.41
CA ARG A 120 -9.60 11.87 -6.14
C ARG A 120 -11.10 11.63 -5.97
N CYS A 121 -11.65 12.17 -4.89
CA CYS A 121 -13.09 12.37 -4.77
C CYS A 121 -13.49 13.56 -5.66
N GLY A 122 -14.27 13.29 -6.71
CA GLY A 122 -14.76 14.29 -7.68
C GLY A 122 -16.07 14.94 -7.26
#